data_AF-A0A5E4CYB3-F1
#
_entry.id   AF-A0A5E4CYB3-F1
#
_cell.length_a   1.000
_cell.length_b   1.000
_cell.length_c   1.000
_cell.angle_alpha   90.00
_cell.angle_beta   90.00
_cell.angle_gamma   90.00
#
_symmetry.space_group_name_H-M   'P 1'
#
loop_
_entity.id
_entity.type
_entity.pdbx_description
1 polymer ?
#
loop_
_entity_poly.entity_id
_entity_poly.type
_entity_poly.pdbx_seq_one_letter_code
_entity_poly.pdbx_strand_id
1 'polypeptide(L)'
;MALLRGVWGVLRDLGKSGMELCSGCGNRLRSPFSFVYFPKWFSSTLGSYPKKPMSSYLRFSKEQLPIFKAQNPDMKISELIRRIAELWRELPESQKKMYEDAYKADWQAYKEEINRIQEQLTPSQMISFLIFISYLKGSFPYSF
;
A
#
# COMPACT_ATOMS: atom_id res chain seq x y z
N MET A 1 -4.45 26.12 -24.62
CA MET A 1 -4.08 25.38 -25.84
C MET A 1 -2.64 24.93 -25.71
N ALA A 2 -2.43 23.62 -25.88
CA ALA A 2 -1.19 22.88 -26.11
C ALA A 2 0.15 23.58 -25.80
N LEU A 3 0.93 23.08 -24.84
CA LEU A 3 2.40 23.14 -24.84
C LEU A 3 3.04 22.33 -23.68
N LEU A 4 2.76 21.02 -23.54
CA LEU A 4 3.55 20.13 -22.66
C LEU A 4 3.67 18.70 -23.22
N ARG A 5 4.19 18.55 -24.44
CA ARG A 5 4.66 17.26 -24.99
C ARG A 5 6.07 17.35 -25.61
N GLY A 6 6.90 18.27 -25.14
CA GLY A 6 8.19 18.59 -25.78
C GLY A 6 9.46 18.04 -25.11
N VAL A 7 9.45 17.68 -23.83
CA VAL A 7 10.70 17.44 -23.09
C VAL A 7 11.09 15.95 -22.97
N TRP A 8 10.16 15.03 -23.22
CA TRP A 8 10.43 13.58 -23.21
C TRP A 8 10.83 12.99 -24.58
N GLY A 9 11.04 13.84 -25.59
CA GLY A 9 11.45 13.43 -26.94
C GLY A 9 12.95 13.58 -27.24
N VAL A 10 13.66 14.45 -26.51
CA VAL A 10 15.06 14.81 -26.81
C VAL A 10 16.09 13.91 -26.10
N LEU A 11 15.66 13.11 -25.12
CA LEU A 11 16.53 12.14 -24.44
C LEU A 11 16.49 10.73 -25.06
N ARG A 12 16.17 10.62 -26.37
CA ARG A 12 16.20 9.34 -27.11
C ARG A 12 17.23 9.29 -28.26
N ASP A 13 18.02 10.35 -28.49
CA ASP A 13 18.96 10.41 -29.62
C ASP A 13 20.46 10.40 -29.26
N LEU A 14 20.82 9.97 -28.06
CA LEU A 14 22.22 9.65 -27.74
C LEU A 14 22.37 8.20 -27.30
N GLY A 15 21.92 7.30 -28.18
CA GLY A 15 22.35 5.92 -28.20
C GLY A 15 23.30 5.70 -29.38
N LYS A 16 24.55 5.35 -29.09
CA LYS A 16 25.37 4.30 -29.74
C LYS A 16 26.85 4.70 -29.84
N SER A 17 27.65 4.21 -28.89
CA SER A 17 28.88 3.49 -29.25
C SER A 17 29.23 2.47 -28.16
N GLY A 18 29.43 1.23 -28.61
CA GLY A 18 30.30 0.25 -27.96
C GLY A 18 29.83 -0.39 -26.66
N MET A 19 28.90 -1.36 -26.74
CA MET A 19 29.03 -2.54 -25.89
C MET A 19 29.24 -3.75 -26.80
N GLU A 20 30.51 -4.11 -26.96
CA GLU A 20 30.86 -5.49 -27.26
C GLU A 20 30.40 -6.37 -26.11
N LEU A 21 29.80 -7.49 -26.50
CA LEU A 21 29.29 -8.54 -25.66
C LEU A 21 30.45 -9.27 -24.97
N CYS A 22 30.58 -9.12 -23.66
CA CYS A 22 31.20 -10.17 -22.84
C CYS A 22 30.12 -11.16 -22.40
N SER A 23 30.08 -12.29 -23.11
CA SER A 23 29.33 -13.48 -22.74
C SER A 23 29.86 -14.05 -21.42
N GLY A 24 29.00 -14.10 -20.41
CA GLY A 24 29.19 -14.98 -19.24
C GLY A 24 29.36 -14.27 -17.90
N CYS A 25 28.24 -13.91 -17.26
CA CYS A 25 27.90 -14.26 -15.86
C CYS A 25 26.53 -13.65 -15.50
N GLY A 26 25.70 -14.45 -14.81
CA GLY A 26 24.29 -14.19 -14.61
C GLY A 26 23.94 -12.91 -13.83
N ASN A 27 22.97 -12.18 -14.38
CA ASN A 27 21.91 -11.39 -13.74
C ASN A 27 22.10 -10.98 -12.26
N ARG A 28 22.53 -9.74 -12.02
CA ARG A 28 21.76 -8.73 -11.24
C ARG A 28 22.36 -7.34 -11.44
N LEU A 29 21.92 -6.62 -12.49
CA LEU A 29 22.20 -5.18 -12.60
C LEU A 29 21.51 -4.47 -11.44
N ARG A 30 22.30 -4.06 -10.45
CA ARG A 30 21.89 -3.15 -9.39
C ARG A 30 21.65 -1.80 -10.05
N SER A 31 20.39 -1.42 -10.18
CA SER A 31 19.99 -0.07 -10.60
C SER A 31 20.74 0.99 -9.78
N PRO A 32 21.30 2.05 -10.41
CA PRO A 32 22.07 3.08 -9.72
C PRO A 32 21.18 4.04 -8.89
N PHE A 33 19.86 3.85 -8.88
CA PHE A 33 18.92 4.64 -8.07
C PHE A 33 18.52 3.95 -6.76
N SER A 34 19.47 3.32 -6.07
CA SER A 34 19.28 2.83 -4.69
C SER A 34 20.10 3.67 -3.71
N PHE A 35 19.76 4.95 -3.59
CA PHE A 35 20.25 5.80 -2.49
C PHE A 35 19.23 6.87 -2.10
N VAL A 36 17.97 6.47 -1.89
CA VAL A 36 17.17 7.17 -0.88
C VAL A 36 17.46 6.42 0.41
N TYR A 37 18.26 7.03 1.28
CA TYR A 37 18.57 6.52 2.59
C TYR A 37 17.27 6.49 3.39
N PHE A 38 16.48 5.42 3.26
CA PHE A 38 15.37 5.16 4.17
C PHE A 38 16.00 4.92 5.54
N PRO A 39 15.83 5.85 6.51
CA PRO A 39 16.52 5.73 7.80
C PRO A 39 16.13 4.41 8.46
N LYS A 40 17.09 3.70 9.05
CA LYS A 40 16.84 2.42 9.73
C LYS A 40 15.78 2.53 10.85
N TRP A 41 15.69 3.70 11.49
CA TRP A 41 14.62 4.07 12.42
C TRP A 41 13.22 4.01 11.79
N PHE A 42 13.10 4.36 10.50
CA PHE A 42 11.83 4.45 9.79
C PHE A 42 11.14 3.09 9.69
N SER A 43 11.91 2.02 9.58
CA SER A 43 11.39 0.65 9.62
C SER A 43 10.90 0.24 11.02
N SER A 44 11.57 0.66 12.09
CA SER A 44 11.22 0.26 13.46
C SER A 44 9.98 0.99 14.00
N THR A 45 9.79 2.27 13.65
CA THR A 45 8.64 3.06 14.13
C THR A 45 7.37 2.80 13.32
N LEU A 46 7.51 2.51 12.02
CA LEU A 46 6.38 2.15 11.16
C LEU A 46 5.88 0.72 11.42
N GLY A 47 6.75 -0.17 11.89
CA GLY A 47 6.39 -1.55 12.28
C GLY A 47 5.57 -1.63 13.57
N SER A 48 5.73 -0.68 14.49
CA SER A 48 4.98 -0.59 15.75
C SER A 48 3.68 0.21 15.64
N TYR A 49 3.43 0.87 14.50
CA TYR A 49 2.19 1.61 14.29
C TYR A 49 1.04 0.62 14.00
N PRO A 50 -0.06 0.67 14.76
CA PRO A 50 -1.16 -0.26 14.57
C PRO A 50 -1.75 -0.07 13.18
N LYS A 51 -2.14 -1.18 12.54
CA LYS A 51 -2.72 -1.14 11.20
C LYS A 51 -4.21 -0.86 11.33
N LYS A 52 -4.75 -0.11 10.37
CA LYS A 52 -6.20 0.09 10.27
C LYS A 52 -6.92 -1.26 10.17
N PRO A 53 -8.05 -1.43 10.88
CA PRO A 53 -8.79 -2.67 10.81
C PRO A 53 -9.40 -2.88 9.42
N MET A 54 -9.69 -4.13 9.13
CA MET A 54 -10.22 -4.59 7.86
C MET A 54 -11.70 -4.18 7.72
N SER A 55 -12.09 -3.61 6.58
CA SER A 55 -13.50 -3.26 6.33
C SER A 55 -14.41 -4.49 6.26
N SER A 56 -15.72 -4.28 6.41
CA SER A 56 -16.74 -5.34 6.38
C SER A 56 -16.65 -6.22 5.13
N TYR A 57 -16.60 -5.62 3.94
CA TYR A 57 -16.43 -6.35 2.68
C TYR A 57 -15.11 -7.14 2.63
N LEU A 58 -14.00 -6.54 3.07
CA LEU A 58 -12.70 -7.18 2.98
C LEU A 58 -12.61 -8.38 3.94
N ARG A 59 -13.27 -8.29 5.11
CA ARG A 59 -13.43 -9.40 6.06
C ARG A 59 -14.21 -10.55 5.41
N PHE A 60 -15.38 -10.27 4.84
CA PHE A 60 -16.16 -11.26 4.09
C PHE A 60 -15.36 -11.88 2.93
N SER A 61 -14.67 -11.05 2.14
CA SER A 61 -13.88 -11.52 1.01
C SER A 61 -12.75 -12.44 1.43
N LYS A 62 -12.08 -12.14 2.55
CA LYS A 62 -11.01 -12.96 3.11
C LYS A 62 -11.52 -14.35 3.56
N GLU A 63 -12.73 -14.42 4.09
CA GLU A 63 -13.38 -15.66 4.52
C GLU A 63 -13.87 -16.51 3.34
N GLN A 64 -14.45 -15.87 2.32
CA GLN A 64 -15.01 -16.57 1.15
C GLN A 64 -13.95 -17.02 0.15
N LEU A 65 -12.86 -16.25 -0.04
CA LEU A 65 -11.83 -16.56 -1.02
C LEU A 65 -11.24 -17.97 -0.91
N PRO A 66 -10.85 -18.50 0.26
CA PRO A 66 -10.34 -19.88 0.36
C PRO A 66 -11.40 -20.92 0.01
N ILE A 67 -12.68 -20.69 0.33
CA ILE A 67 -13.79 -21.58 0.00
C ILE A 67 -13.96 -21.65 -1.53
N PHE A 68 -14.00 -20.49 -2.18
CA PHE A 68 -14.11 -20.37 -3.62
C PHE A 68 -12.91 -20.97 -4.36
N LYS A 69 -11.70 -20.80 -3.81
CA LYS A 69 -10.47 -21.38 -4.33
C LYS A 69 -10.43 -22.91 -4.16
N ALA A 70 -10.96 -23.44 -3.07
CA ALA A 70 -11.06 -24.88 -2.86
C ALA A 70 -12.06 -25.53 -3.84
N GLN A 71 -13.16 -24.83 -4.14
CA GLN A 71 -14.15 -25.29 -5.14
C GLN A 71 -13.64 -25.13 -6.58
N ASN A 72 -12.79 -24.14 -6.86
CA ASN A 72 -12.30 -23.82 -8.20
C ASN A 72 -10.77 -23.59 -8.16
N PRO A 73 -9.95 -24.65 -7.99
CA PRO A 73 -8.51 -24.50 -7.83
C PRO A 73 -7.81 -23.92 -9.06
N ASP A 74 -8.36 -24.13 -10.26
CA ASP A 74 -7.79 -23.68 -11.54
C ASP A 74 -8.21 -22.25 -11.92
N MET A 75 -9.16 -21.66 -11.19
CA MET A 75 -9.70 -20.35 -11.51
C MET A 75 -8.78 -19.23 -10.99
N LYS A 76 -8.63 -18.17 -11.79
CA LYS A 76 -7.85 -16.98 -11.40
C LYS A 76 -8.49 -16.32 -10.18
N ILE A 77 -7.65 -15.93 -9.22
CA ILE A 77 -8.06 -15.22 -8.00
C ILE A 77 -8.88 -13.98 -8.32
N SER A 78 -8.54 -13.24 -9.38
CA SER A 78 -9.29 -12.05 -9.80
C SER A 78 -10.76 -12.34 -10.12
N GLU A 79 -11.03 -13.50 -10.75
CA GLU A 79 -12.39 -13.92 -11.10
C GLU A 79 -13.16 -14.39 -9.86
N LEU A 80 -12.49 -15.07 -8.93
CA LEU A 80 -13.08 -15.44 -7.64
C LEU A 80 -13.47 -14.20 -6.84
N ILE A 81 -12.61 -13.18 -6.78
CA ILE A 81 -12.90 -11.91 -6.10
C ILE A 81 -14.09 -11.20 -6.76
N ARG A 82 -14.21 -11.24 -8.10
CA ARG A 82 -15.37 -10.68 -8.81
C ARG A 82 -16.68 -11.35 -8.37
N ARG A 83 -16.72 -12.68 -8.32
CA ARG A 83 -17.88 -13.45 -7.86
C ARG A 83 -18.21 -13.18 -6.40
N ILE A 84 -17.20 -13.06 -5.54
CA ILE A 84 -17.38 -12.71 -4.13
C ILE A 84 -17.97 -11.29 -3.97
N ALA A 85 -17.57 -10.34 -4.82
CA ALA A 85 -18.14 -9.00 -4.82
C ALA A 85 -19.61 -9.00 -5.24
N GLU A 86 -20.00 -9.85 -6.18
CA GLU A 86 -21.40 -10.05 -6.59
C GLU A 86 -22.21 -10.65 -5.43
N LEU A 87 -21.71 -11.70 -4.80
CA LEU A 87 -22.33 -12.31 -3.61
C LEU A 87 -22.49 -11.32 -2.45
N TRP A 88 -21.50 -10.45 -2.23
CA TRP A 88 -21.61 -9.41 -1.22
C TRP A 88 -22.76 -8.45 -1.51
N ARG A 89 -23.02 -8.10 -2.78
CA ARG A 89 -24.14 -7.21 -3.13
C ARG A 89 -25.49 -7.88 -2.87
N GLU A 90 -25.60 -9.16 -3.18
CA GLU A 90 -26.79 -9.98 -2.98
C GLU A 90 -27.03 -10.37 -1.52
N LEU A 91 -26.00 -10.26 -0.66
CA LEU A 91 -26.08 -10.65 0.74
C LEU A 91 -27.17 -9.84 1.50
N PRO A 92 -27.97 -10.50 2.36
CA PRO A 92 -28.95 -9.81 3.19
C PRO A 92 -28.32 -8.74 4.07
N GLU A 93 -29.04 -7.65 4.28
CA GLU A 93 -28.58 -6.52 5.11
C GLU A 93 -28.30 -6.94 6.55
N SER A 94 -29.03 -7.93 7.08
CA SER A 94 -28.77 -8.48 8.40
C SER A 94 -27.38 -9.09 8.53
N GLN A 95 -26.92 -9.83 7.51
CA GLN A 95 -25.58 -10.42 7.51
C GLN A 95 -24.51 -9.36 7.27
N LYS A 96 -24.73 -8.41 6.34
CA LYS A 96 -23.82 -7.28 6.14
C LYS A 96 -23.61 -6.50 7.43
N LYS A 97 -24.69 -6.24 8.16
CA LYS A 97 -24.67 -5.53 9.45
C LYS A 97 -23.80 -6.24 10.49
N MET A 98 -23.80 -7.57 10.55
CA MET A 98 -22.89 -8.31 11.44
C MET A 98 -21.41 -7.99 11.16
N TYR A 99 -21.01 -7.93 9.88
CA TYR A 99 -19.64 -7.56 9.50
C TYR A 99 -19.34 -6.07 9.76
N GLU A 100 -20.33 -5.20 9.58
CA GLU A 100 -20.18 -3.78 9.89
C GLU A 100 -20.03 -3.52 11.38
N ASP A 101 -20.80 -4.20 12.22
CA ASP A 101 -20.73 -4.06 13.67
C ASP A 101 -19.40 -4.63 14.21
N ALA A 102 -18.91 -5.74 13.64
CA ALA A 102 -17.56 -6.23 13.90
C ALA A 102 -16.48 -5.20 13.49
N TYR A 103 -16.61 -4.59 12.32
CA TYR A 103 -15.71 -3.53 11.87
C TYR A 103 -15.73 -2.31 12.80
N LYS A 104 -16.92 -1.89 13.27
CA LYS A 104 -17.06 -0.78 14.22
C LYS A 104 -16.35 -1.08 15.53
N ALA A 105 -16.50 -2.30 16.06
CA ALA A 105 -15.80 -2.73 17.27
C ALA A 105 -14.27 -2.68 17.10
N ASP A 106 -13.75 -3.27 16.02
CA ASP A 106 -12.31 -3.24 15.71
C ASP A 106 -11.80 -1.79 15.53
N TRP A 107 -12.63 -0.91 14.95
CA TRP A 107 -12.30 0.49 14.76
C TRP A 107 -12.19 1.27 16.06
N GLN A 108 -13.03 0.97 17.06
CA GLN A 108 -12.91 1.59 18.37
C GLN A 108 -11.62 1.13 19.08
N ALA A 109 -11.33 -0.18 19.06
CA ALA A 109 -10.09 -0.70 19.63
C ALA A 109 -8.83 -0.10 18.95
N TYR A 110 -8.87 0.05 17.61
CA TYR A 110 -7.80 0.69 16.86
C TYR A 110 -7.61 2.16 17.26
N LYS A 111 -8.70 2.91 17.48
CA LYS A 111 -8.63 4.31 17.93
C LYS A 111 -8.01 4.43 19.32
N GLU A 112 -8.41 3.56 20.24
CA GLU A 112 -7.86 3.54 21.60
C GLU A 112 -6.35 3.26 21.59
N GLU A 113 -5.92 2.26 20.82
CA GLU A 113 -4.49 1.93 20.68
C GLU A 113 -3.69 3.07 20.05
N ILE A 114 -4.25 3.74 19.03
CA ILE A 114 -3.64 4.93 18.43
C ILE A 114 -3.49 6.05 19.44
N ASN A 115 -4.54 6.35 20.20
CA ASN A 115 -4.49 7.42 21.21
C ASN A 115 -3.43 7.12 22.27
N ARG A 116 -3.37 5.88 22.75
CA ARG A 116 -2.34 5.44 23.71
C ARG A 116 -0.93 5.62 23.15
N ILE A 117 -0.70 5.24 21.91
CA ILE A 117 0.60 5.43 21.26
C ILE A 117 0.91 6.92 21.10
N GLN A 118 -0.07 7.74 20.72
CA GLN A 118 0.11 9.20 20.62
C GLN A 118 0.49 9.85 21.94
N GLU A 119 -0.08 9.42 23.06
CA GLU A 119 0.27 9.91 24.40
C GLU A 119 1.69 9.51 24.82
N GLN A 120 2.17 8.35 24.37
CA GLN A 120 3.52 7.85 24.68
C GLN A 120 4.61 8.43 23.77
N LEU A 121 4.24 9.01 22.63
CA LEU A 121 5.21 9.57 21.69
C LEU A 121 5.70 10.94 22.18
N THR A 122 7.02 11.11 22.21
CA THR A 122 7.60 12.42 22.53
C THR A 122 7.27 13.44 21.42
N PRO A 123 7.21 14.75 21.73
CA PRO A 123 6.93 15.78 20.72
C PRO A 123 7.86 15.69 19.49
N SER A 124 9.11 15.30 19.69
CA SER A 124 10.09 15.10 18.61
C SER A 124 9.76 13.91 17.69
N GLN A 125 9.25 12.80 18.25
CA GLN A 125 8.80 11.64 17.48
C GLN A 125 7.55 11.95 16.66
N MET A 126 6.60 12.67 17.27
CA MET A 126 5.38 13.11 16.61
C MET A 126 5.66 14.03 15.40
N ILE A 127 6.55 15.01 15.58
CA ILE A 127 6.95 15.91 14.49
C ILE A 127 7.66 15.14 13.36
N SER A 128 8.58 14.24 13.70
CA SER A 128 9.26 13.39 12.71
C SER A 128 8.27 12.53 11.91
N PHE A 129 7.26 11.97 12.59
CA PHE A 129 6.20 11.18 11.96
C PHE A 129 5.32 12.02 11.03
N LEU A 130 4.87 13.20 11.46
CA LEU A 130 4.03 14.09 10.66
C LEU A 130 4.75 14.64 9.43
N ILE A 131 6.03 14.98 9.56
CA ILE A 131 6.88 15.38 8.45
C ILE A 131 6.95 14.23 7.45
N PHE A 132 7.26 13.02 7.89
CA PHE A 132 7.33 11.88 6.96
C PHE A 132 6.00 11.56 6.27
N ILE A 133 4.87 11.60 6.98
CA ILE A 133 3.55 11.40 6.38
C ILE A 133 3.25 12.48 5.33
N SER A 134 3.69 13.73 5.57
CA SER A 134 3.59 14.85 4.62
C SER A 134 4.44 14.62 3.37
N TYR A 135 5.68 14.15 3.55
CA TYR A 135 6.57 13.76 2.45
C TYR A 135 6.02 12.60 1.62
N LEU A 136 5.44 11.57 2.26
CA LEU A 136 4.83 10.44 1.55
C LEU A 136 3.55 10.81 0.79
N LYS A 137 2.80 11.79 1.29
CA LYS A 137 1.60 12.31 0.62
C LYS A 137 1.92 13.39 -0.44
N GLY A 138 3.19 13.73 -0.64
CA GLY A 138 3.60 14.76 -1.60
C GLY A 138 3.03 16.15 -1.31
N SER A 139 2.58 16.39 -0.07
CA SER A 139 2.08 17.69 0.37
C SER A 139 3.08 18.25 1.37
N PHE A 140 3.93 19.16 0.93
CA PHE A 140 4.65 20.06 1.82
C PHE A 140 3.73 21.23 2.16
N PRO A 141 3.26 21.40 3.41
CA PRO A 141 2.89 22.70 3.89
C PRO A 141 4.14 23.27 4.57
N TYR A 142 4.94 24.06 3.85
CA TYR A 142 5.82 25.12 4.37
C TYR A 142 6.71 25.54 3.20
N SER A 143 6.12 26.31 2.29
CA SER A 143 6.87 27.31 1.54
C SER A 143 6.85 28.57 2.40
N PHE A 144 8.03 29.01 2.83
CA PHE A 144 8.25 30.30 3.48
C PHE A 144 8.21 31.42 2.44
#